data_AF-A0A916N1R9-F1
#
_entry.id   AF-A0A916N1R9-F1
#
_cell.length_a   1.000
_cell.length_b   1.000
_cell.length_c   1.000
_cell.angle_alpha   90.00
_cell.angle_beta   90.00
_cell.angle_gamma   90.00
#
_symmetry.space_group_name_H-M   'P 1'
#
loop_
_entity.id
_entity.type
_entity.pdbx_description
1 polymer ?
#
loop_
_entity_poly.entity_id
_entity_poly.type
_entity_poly.pdbx_seq_one_letter_code
_entity_poly.pdbx_strand_id
1 'polypeptide(L)'
;MVVKRSLRSGRGDQLGPPDPVPDAAAGRCPLCGRELVEGPSTDLHHPVPRSHGGREAVPMHRVCHQKIHSVFTEAELAGGFHDWEALRHHPAMADFIRWIARKPPEYYDRSRHTNARRGR
;
A
#
# COMPACT_ATOMS: atom_id res chain seq x y z
N MET A 1 61.58 -9.60 -14.80
CA MET A 1 60.76 -10.76 -14.40
C MET A 1 59.34 -10.29 -14.13
N VAL A 2 58.39 -10.52 -15.05
CA VAL A 2 56.98 -10.11 -14.89
C VAL A 2 56.17 -11.34 -14.53
N VAL A 3 55.61 -11.33 -13.32
CA VAL A 3 54.74 -12.41 -12.81
C VAL A 3 53.40 -12.32 -13.52
N LYS A 4 53.11 -13.27 -14.43
CA LYS A 4 51.80 -13.44 -15.05
C LYS A 4 50.82 -13.92 -13.98
N ARG A 5 49.92 -13.02 -13.57
CA ARG A 5 48.83 -13.34 -12.65
C ARG A 5 47.73 -14.06 -13.43
N SER A 6 47.56 -15.34 -13.13
CA SER A 6 46.50 -16.20 -13.68
C SER A 6 45.13 -15.69 -13.21
N LEU A 7 44.26 -15.32 -14.16
CA LEU A 7 42.86 -14.99 -13.89
C LEU A 7 42.07 -16.30 -13.83
N ARG A 8 41.51 -16.61 -12.65
CA ARG A 8 40.60 -17.75 -12.47
C ARG A 8 39.25 -17.42 -13.12
N SER A 9 38.88 -18.23 -14.10
CA SER A 9 37.52 -18.39 -14.60
C SER A 9 36.59 -18.85 -13.49
N GLY A 10 35.36 -18.31 -13.45
CA GLY A 10 34.26 -18.91 -12.69
C GLY A 10 33.26 -17.91 -12.11
N ARG A 11 32.30 -17.47 -12.92
CA ARG A 11 30.92 -17.15 -12.51
C ARG A 11 30.10 -16.92 -13.77
N GLY A 12 29.25 -17.90 -14.08
CA GLY A 12 28.47 -17.91 -15.31
C GLY A 12 27.32 -18.90 -15.23
N ASP A 13 26.52 -18.81 -14.18
CA ASP A 13 25.15 -19.33 -14.17
C ASP A 13 24.19 -18.26 -13.61
N GLN A 14 24.27 -17.05 -14.16
CA GLN A 14 23.10 -16.17 -14.05
C GLN A 14 22.00 -16.75 -14.92
N LEU A 15 21.28 -17.73 -14.37
CA LEU A 15 19.93 -18.10 -14.76
C LEU A 15 19.16 -16.78 -14.95
N GLY A 16 18.57 -16.63 -16.13
CA GLY A 16 18.02 -15.39 -16.64
C GLY A 16 16.96 -14.74 -15.72
N PRO A 17 16.51 -13.53 -16.08
CA PRO A 17 15.45 -12.86 -15.33
C PRO A 17 14.23 -13.80 -15.25
N PRO A 18 13.69 -14.11 -14.06
CA PRO A 18 12.44 -14.86 -13.99
C PRO A 18 11.35 -14.04 -14.68
N ASP A 19 10.57 -14.67 -15.54
CA ASP A 19 9.36 -14.07 -16.11
C ASP A 19 8.44 -13.62 -14.97
N PRO A 20 8.09 -12.32 -14.85
CA PRO A 20 7.13 -11.89 -13.84
C PRO A 20 5.73 -12.11 -14.39
N VAL A 21 5.18 -13.31 -14.23
CA VAL A 21 3.73 -13.52 -14.31
C VAL A 21 3.26 -14.55 -13.28
N PRO A 22 2.80 -14.11 -12.11
CA PRO A 22 1.55 -14.60 -11.58
C PRO A 22 0.43 -13.72 -12.15
N ASP A 23 -0.54 -14.38 -12.76
CA ASP A 23 -1.82 -13.83 -13.16
C ASP A 23 -2.38 -12.89 -12.10
N ALA A 24 -2.97 -11.80 -12.59
CA ALA A 24 -3.67 -10.80 -11.81
C ALA A 24 -4.65 -11.48 -10.84
N ALA A 25 -4.26 -11.60 -9.58
CA ALA A 25 -5.23 -11.46 -8.51
C ALA A 25 -5.65 -9.99 -8.53
N ALA A 26 -6.56 -9.68 -9.44
CA ALA A 26 -7.24 -8.41 -9.61
C ALA A 26 -8.04 -8.09 -8.34
N GLY A 27 -7.33 -7.78 -7.26
CA GLY A 27 -7.92 -7.20 -6.07
C GLY A 27 -8.35 -5.79 -6.44
N ARG A 28 -9.61 -5.45 -6.22
CA ARG A 28 -10.02 -4.05 -6.17
C ARG A 28 -9.69 -3.53 -4.79
N CYS A 29 -9.23 -2.28 -4.71
CA CYS A 29 -9.06 -1.64 -3.41
C CYS A 29 -10.42 -1.56 -2.71
N PRO A 30 -10.58 -2.06 -1.47
CA PRO A 30 -11.87 -2.11 -0.78
C PRO A 30 -12.42 -0.71 -0.46
N LEU A 31 -11.56 0.30 -0.40
CA LEU A 31 -11.97 1.68 -0.12
C LEU A 31 -12.41 2.43 -1.38
N CYS A 32 -11.59 2.42 -2.45
CA CYS A 32 -11.83 3.25 -3.64
C CYS A 32 -12.34 2.48 -4.86
N GLY A 33 -12.36 1.15 -4.83
CA GLY A 33 -12.87 0.30 -5.91
C GLY A 33 -11.98 0.21 -7.16
N ARG A 34 -10.88 0.97 -7.22
CA ARG A 34 -9.90 0.93 -8.32
C ARG A 34 -9.09 -0.36 -8.30
N GLU A 35 -8.57 -0.74 -9.46
CA GLU A 35 -7.72 -1.92 -9.62
C GLU A 35 -6.41 -1.75 -8.83
N LEU A 36 -6.00 -2.82 -8.15
CA LEU A 36 -4.68 -2.91 -7.53
C LEU A 36 -3.73 -3.46 -8.58
N VAL A 37 -2.78 -2.63 -8.98
CA VAL A 37 -1.64 -3.04 -9.80
C VAL A 37 -0.53 -3.43 -8.82
N GLU A 38 0.05 -4.61 -9.02
CA GLU A 38 1.20 -5.05 -8.24
C GLU A 38 2.38 -4.13 -8.50
N GLY A 39 2.96 -3.57 -7.44
CA GLY A 39 4.00 -2.56 -7.56
C GLY A 39 4.14 -1.70 -6.31
N PRO A 40 4.95 -0.63 -6.38
CA PRO A 40 5.27 0.22 -5.23
C PRO A 40 4.09 1.08 -4.75
N SER A 41 2.93 1.01 -5.42
CA SER A 41 1.70 1.74 -5.12
C SER A 41 0.69 0.95 -4.28
N THR A 42 0.99 -0.29 -3.91
CA THR A 42 0.12 -1.17 -3.10
C THR A 42 0.79 -1.52 -1.77
N ASP A 43 0.06 -1.38 -0.66
CA ASP A 43 0.46 -1.73 0.70
C ASP A 43 -0.62 -2.63 1.35
N LEU A 44 -0.27 -3.30 2.45
CA LEU A 44 -1.20 -4.07 3.26
C LEU A 44 -1.76 -3.23 4.42
N HIS A 45 -3.07 -3.16 4.54
CA HIS A 45 -3.75 -2.45 5.62
C HIS A 45 -4.50 -3.38 6.54
N HIS A 46 -4.43 -3.09 7.84
CA HIS A 46 -5.15 -3.79 8.87
C HIS A 46 -6.35 -2.92 9.30
N PRO A 47 -7.60 -3.27 8.90
CA PRO A 47 -8.78 -2.47 9.25
C PRO A 47 -8.99 -2.40 10.76
N VAL A 48 -8.72 -3.52 11.45
CA VAL A 48 -8.56 -3.56 12.90
C VAL A 48 -7.06 -3.48 13.20
N PRO A 49 -6.59 -2.46 13.94
CA PRO A 49 -5.18 -2.36 14.32
C PRO A 49 -4.70 -3.60 15.09
N ARG A 50 -3.44 -3.99 14.91
CA ARG A 50 -2.84 -5.13 15.63
C ARG A 50 -2.88 -4.95 17.15
N SER A 51 -2.78 -3.72 17.62
CA SER A 51 -2.91 -3.34 19.04
C SER A 51 -4.27 -3.68 19.64
N HIS A 52 -5.31 -3.77 18.80
CA HIS A 52 -6.67 -4.16 19.16
C HIS A 52 -7.01 -5.60 18.73
N GLY A 53 -5.99 -6.43 18.47
CA GLY A 53 -6.17 -7.86 18.16
C GLY A 53 -6.43 -8.18 16.69
N GLY A 54 -6.33 -7.20 15.78
CA GLY A 54 -6.50 -7.41 14.35
C GLY A 54 -5.41 -8.30 13.74
N ARG A 55 -5.82 -9.30 12.97
CA ARG A 55 -4.95 -10.25 12.25
C ARG A 55 -5.14 -10.23 10.75
N GLU A 56 -6.21 -9.59 10.28
CA GLU A 56 -6.53 -9.48 8.87
C GLU A 56 -5.78 -8.32 8.24
N ALA A 57 -5.14 -8.58 7.11
CA ALA A 57 -4.47 -7.59 6.29
C ALA A 57 -5.05 -7.65 4.88
N VAL A 58 -5.54 -6.52 4.38
CA VAL A 58 -6.17 -6.40 3.07
C VAL A 58 -5.26 -5.55 2.17
N PRO A 59 -4.97 -5.98 0.93
CA PRO A 59 -4.20 -5.18 0.00
C PRO A 59 -4.96 -3.93 -0.40
N MET A 60 -4.28 -2.78 -0.40
CA MET A 60 -4.86 -1.48 -0.76
C MET A 60 -3.82 -0.52 -1.35
N HIS A 61 -4.26 0.53 -2.04
CA HIS A 61 -3.32 1.55 -2.51
C HIS A 61 -2.67 2.29 -1.33
N ARG A 62 -1.37 2.61 -1.43
CA ARG A 62 -0.66 3.37 -0.39
C ARG A 62 -1.27 4.74 -0.12
N VAL A 63 -1.81 5.39 -1.15
CA VAL A 63 -2.50 6.69 -1.01
C VAL A 63 -3.79 6.56 -0.19
N CYS A 64 -4.53 5.46 -0.41
CA CYS A 64 -5.74 5.14 0.34
C CYS A 64 -5.39 4.79 1.79
N HIS A 65 -4.32 4.00 2.00
CA HIS A 65 -3.81 3.65 3.32
C HIS A 65 -3.41 4.89 4.12
N GLN A 66 -2.60 5.76 3.52
CA GLN A 66 -2.21 7.04 4.13
C GLN A 66 -3.42 7.91 4.46
N LYS A 67 -4.45 7.94 3.60
CA LYS A 67 -5.66 8.74 3.86
C LYS A 67 -6.44 8.22 5.07
N ILE A 68 -6.61 6.90 5.21
CA ILE A 68 -7.29 6.31 6.39
C ILE A 68 -6.58 6.76 7.66
N HIS A 69 -5.26 6.55 7.73
CA HIS A 69 -4.48 6.98 8.89
C HIS A 69 -4.41 8.50 9.01
N SER A 70 -4.61 9.27 7.93
CA SER A 70 -4.70 10.74 7.92
C SER A 70 -6.03 11.29 8.44
N VAL A 71 -7.10 10.49 8.47
CA VAL A 71 -8.42 10.91 8.98
C VAL A 71 -8.68 10.32 10.35
N PHE A 72 -8.44 9.02 10.54
CA PHE A 72 -8.75 8.30 11.76
C PHE A 72 -7.50 7.98 12.58
N THR A 73 -7.70 7.89 13.89
CA THR A 73 -6.77 7.30 14.86
C THR A 73 -7.00 5.79 14.98
N GLU A 74 -6.04 5.07 15.58
CA GLU A 74 -6.18 3.63 15.82
C GLU A 74 -7.40 3.30 16.70
N ALA A 75 -7.69 4.14 17.69
CA ALA A 75 -8.85 4.00 18.57
C ALA A 75 -10.19 4.17 17.81
N GLU A 76 -10.27 5.13 16.90
CA GLU A 76 -11.46 5.33 16.04
C GLU A 76 -11.65 4.17 15.06
N LEU A 77 -10.58 3.65 14.47
CA LEU A 77 -10.63 2.44 13.64
C LEU A 77 -11.14 1.24 14.43
N ALA A 78 -10.61 1.01 15.64
CA ALA A 78 -11.07 -0.07 16.50
C ALA A 78 -12.52 0.08 16.97
N GLY A 79 -12.97 1.32 17.23
CA GLY A 79 -14.29 1.61 17.81
C GLY A 79 -15.47 1.58 16.84
N GLY A 80 -15.24 1.74 15.54
CA GLY A 80 -16.36 1.77 14.57
C GLY A 80 -15.99 1.95 13.10
N PHE A 81 -14.73 2.27 12.78
CA PHE A 81 -14.26 2.45 11.40
C PHE A 81 -13.40 1.28 10.88
N HIS A 82 -13.56 0.09 11.44
CA HIS A 82 -12.97 -1.15 10.94
C HIS A 82 -13.73 -1.72 9.73
N ASP A 83 -14.99 -1.29 9.55
CA ASP A 83 -15.81 -1.65 8.40
C ASP A 83 -15.61 -0.68 7.23
N TRP A 84 -15.53 -1.24 6.02
CA TRP A 84 -15.30 -0.49 4.79
C TRP A 84 -16.49 0.36 4.38
N GLU A 85 -17.71 -0.04 4.71
CA GLU A 85 -18.90 0.80 4.48
C GLU A 85 -18.88 2.02 5.39
N ALA A 86 -18.67 1.83 6.70
CA ALA A 86 -18.51 2.94 7.65
C ALA A 86 -17.43 3.94 7.21
N LEU A 87 -16.28 3.45 6.73
CA LEU A 87 -15.21 4.29 6.18
C LEU A 87 -15.66 5.08 4.95
N ARG A 88 -16.41 4.46 4.03
CA ARG A 88 -16.89 5.12 2.80
C ARG A 88 -17.96 6.18 3.08
N HIS A 89 -18.77 6.01 4.13
CA HIS A 89 -19.81 6.96 4.53
C HIS A 89 -19.26 8.21 5.23
N HIS A 90 -18.03 8.17 5.75
CA HIS A 90 -17.44 9.34 6.39
C HIS A 90 -17.19 10.46 5.36
N PRO A 91 -17.63 11.71 5.59
CA PRO A 91 -17.61 12.77 4.58
C PRO A 91 -16.21 13.06 4.02
N ALA A 92 -15.19 13.11 4.89
CA ALA A 92 -13.81 13.33 4.47
C ALA A 92 -13.22 12.18 3.64
N MET A 93 -13.78 10.96 3.76
CA MET A 93 -13.40 9.80 2.98
C MET A 93 -14.17 9.76 1.66
N ALA A 94 -15.47 10.05 1.68
CA ALA A 94 -16.31 10.13 0.49
C ALA A 94 -15.75 11.14 -0.53
N ASP A 95 -15.37 12.33 -0.08
CA ASP A 95 -14.76 13.34 -0.95
C ASP A 95 -13.41 12.89 -1.52
N PHE A 96 -12.61 12.22 -0.69
CA PHE A 96 -11.36 11.63 -1.15
C PHE A 96 -11.59 10.53 -2.19
N ILE A 97 -12.55 9.64 -1.97
CA ILE A 97 -12.90 8.55 -2.90
C ILE A 97 -13.32 9.13 -4.25
N ARG A 98 -14.20 10.14 -4.25
CA ARG A 98 -14.64 10.84 -5.47
C ARG A 98 -13.49 11.48 -6.24
N TRP A 99 -12.49 11.99 -5.54
CA TRP A 99 -11.30 12.60 -6.14
C TRP A 99 -10.31 11.55 -6.66
N ILE A 100 -9.97 10.53 -5.86
CA ILE A 100 -8.98 9.51 -6.23
C ILE A 100 -9.50 8.57 -7.32
N ALA A 101 -10.81 8.35 -7.41
CA ALA A 101 -11.45 7.57 -8.48
C ALA A 101 -11.14 8.09 -9.89
N ARG A 102 -10.78 9.38 -10.02
CA ARG A 102 -10.41 10.01 -11.31
C ARG A 102 -8.91 9.88 -11.65
N LYS A 103 -8.11 9.26 -10.77
CA LYS A 103 -6.65 9.13 -10.94
C LYS A 103 -6.26 7.74 -11.43
N PRO A 104 -5.14 7.60 -12.16
CA PRO A 104 -4.60 6.30 -12.56
C PRO A 104 -4.45 5.34 -11.37
N PRO A 105 -4.64 4.02 -11.55
CA PRO A 105 -4.62 3.05 -10.45
C PRO A 105 -3.29 3.08 -9.66
N GLU A 106 -2.18 3.29 -10.34
CA GLU A 106 -0.83 3.40 -9.75
C GLU A 106 -0.54 4.78 -9.12
N TYR A 107 -1.49 5.71 -9.15
CA TYR A 107 -1.30 7.06 -8.60
C TYR A 107 -0.94 7.00 -7.13
N TYR A 108 0.25 7.51 -6.83
CA TYR A 108 0.78 7.68 -5.49
C TYR A 108 1.19 9.14 -5.33
N ASP A 109 0.73 9.75 -4.24
CA ASP A 109 1.24 11.04 -3.79
C ASP A 109 1.83 10.85 -2.39
N ARG A 110 2.98 11.49 -2.17
CA ARG A 110 3.63 11.54 -0.86
C ARG A 110 2.75 12.37 0.06
N SER A 111 2.10 11.75 1.02
CA SER A 111 1.36 12.53 2.01
C SER A 111 2.34 13.43 2.76
N ARG A 112 2.16 14.76 2.64
CA ARG A 112 2.86 15.70 3.53
C ARG A 112 2.11 15.62 4.85
N HIS A 113 2.75 15.08 5.89
CA HIS A 113 2.17 15.12 7.23
C HIS A 113 1.83 16.58 7.58
N THR A 114 0.55 16.89 7.70
CA THR A 114 0.12 18.16 8.26
C THR A 114 0.31 18.08 9.77
N ASN A 115 1.07 19.01 10.36
CA ASN A 115 1.41 19.06 11.80
C ASN A 115 0.19 19.14 12.75
N ALA A 116 -1.04 19.22 12.23
CA ALA A 116 -2.29 19.34 13.00
C ALA A 116 -2.55 18.18 14.00
N ARG A 117 -1.77 17.10 13.97
CA ARG A 117 -1.90 15.94 14.84
C ARG A 117 -0.77 15.73 15.84
N ARG A 118 0.23 16.61 15.88
CA ARG A 118 1.36 16.50 16.83
C ARG A 118 1.00 16.90 18.28
N GLY A 119 -0.23 17.30 18.54
CA GLY A 119 -0.65 17.87 19.84
C GLY A 119 -1.94 17.29 20.43
N ARG A 120 -2.37 16.10 20.01
CA ARG A 120 -3.47 15.37 20.67
C ARG A 120 -2.94 14.09 21.30
#